data_AF-A0A942C9K3-F1
#
_entry.id   AF-A0A942C9K3-F1
#
_cell.length_a   1.000
_cell.length_b   1.000
_cell.length_c   1.000
_cell.angle_alpha   90.00
_cell.angle_beta   90.00
_cell.angle_gamma   90.00
#
_symmetry.space_group_name_H-M   'P 1'
#
loop_
_entity.id
_entity.type
_entity.pdbx_description
1 polymer ?
#
loop_
_entity_poly.entity_id
_entity_poly.type
_entity_poly.pdbx_seq_one_letter_code
_entity_poly.pdbx_strand_id
1 'polypeptide(L)'
;MANEPTPQELVRQAVGWANGKTPNEQSMLLSALSSADYLSRIDSREDYIALSPKRLRIARIFKVLMMNDSAAAHQTLVALTQVPTFKDSDAREELLVKALAAVRPAPSVAVQYWDAHSTPDSIHLHFTIDALCKNGTDPAIALLERKMIDPEQEVDYKLAWMRGPILSHRNDLPLLRGCHRLLQSSLDPELKGSLVEALCAYRKEEWYKSCDVPVPPDRALAFNEALEELRAICEYAKANLELKPLEKVAVDITLTEVDLLIK
;
A
#
# COMPACT_ATOMS: atom_id res chain seq x y z
N MET A 1 -16.92 -43.77 -7.28
CA MET A 1 -16.60 -42.70 -6.32
C MET A 1 -15.71 -41.73 -7.05
N ALA A 2 -16.15 -40.48 -7.27
CA ALA A 2 -15.28 -39.47 -7.86
C ALA A 2 -14.19 -39.15 -6.83
N ASN A 3 -12.91 -39.16 -7.25
CA ASN A 3 -11.82 -38.73 -6.38
C ASN A 3 -12.09 -37.27 -5.97
N GLU A 4 -11.98 -36.98 -4.69
CA GLU A 4 -12.07 -35.60 -4.21
C GLU A 4 -10.92 -34.77 -4.81
N PRO A 5 -11.19 -33.52 -5.24
CA PRO A 5 -10.15 -32.69 -5.82
C PRO A 5 -9.08 -32.35 -4.79
N THR A 6 -7.83 -32.46 -5.22
CA THR A 6 -6.64 -32.11 -4.45
C THR A 6 -6.58 -30.60 -4.18
N PRO A 7 -5.84 -30.14 -3.15
CA PRO A 7 -5.64 -28.71 -2.89
C PRO A 7 -5.13 -27.93 -4.12
N GLN A 8 -4.28 -28.56 -4.92
CA GLN A 8 -3.70 -27.97 -6.13
C GLN A 8 -4.73 -27.79 -7.25
N GLU A 9 -5.65 -28.73 -7.40
CA GLU A 9 -6.76 -28.64 -8.36
C GLU A 9 -7.76 -27.57 -7.95
N LEU A 10 -8.09 -27.49 -6.66
CA LEU A 10 -8.94 -26.42 -6.11
C LEU A 10 -8.35 -25.04 -6.39
N VAL A 11 -7.05 -24.84 -6.07
CA VAL A 11 -6.36 -23.56 -6.31
C VAL A 11 -6.28 -23.24 -7.80
N ARG A 12 -6.01 -24.24 -8.67
CA ARG A 12 -6.01 -24.02 -10.13
C ARG A 12 -7.38 -23.58 -10.63
N GLN A 13 -8.45 -24.17 -10.11
CA GLN A 13 -9.82 -23.81 -10.44
C GLN A 13 -10.14 -22.37 -10.00
N ALA A 14 -9.85 -22.01 -8.74
CA ALA A 14 -10.06 -20.65 -8.25
C ALA A 14 -9.20 -19.60 -8.95
N VAL A 15 -7.97 -19.94 -9.36
CA VAL A 15 -7.15 -19.10 -10.22
C VAL A 15 -7.82 -18.87 -11.58
N GLY A 16 -8.45 -19.90 -12.15
CA GLY A 16 -9.25 -19.78 -13.37
C GLY A 16 -10.39 -18.76 -13.19
N TRP A 17 -11.12 -18.84 -12.09
CA TRP A 17 -12.20 -17.88 -11.77
C TRP A 17 -11.67 -16.48 -11.48
N ALA A 18 -10.55 -16.36 -10.76
CA ALA A 18 -9.90 -15.09 -10.48
C ALA A 18 -9.44 -14.36 -11.73
N ASN A 19 -9.01 -15.10 -12.76
CA ASN A 19 -8.66 -14.56 -14.07
C ASN A 19 -9.89 -14.25 -14.95
N GLY A 20 -11.04 -14.83 -14.60
CA GLY A 20 -12.31 -14.61 -15.27
C GLY A 20 -12.76 -13.15 -15.19
N LYS A 21 -13.39 -12.68 -16.27
CA LYS A 21 -13.86 -11.28 -16.38
C LYS A 21 -15.37 -11.15 -16.19
N THR A 22 -16.08 -12.27 -16.03
CA THR A 22 -17.55 -12.27 -15.94
C THR A 22 -18.02 -12.26 -14.48
N PRO A 23 -19.19 -11.65 -14.18
CA PRO A 23 -19.80 -11.73 -12.85
C PRO A 23 -20.03 -13.15 -12.37
N ASN A 24 -20.30 -14.11 -13.27
CA ASN A 24 -20.55 -15.50 -12.90
C ASN A 24 -19.29 -16.20 -12.37
N GLU A 25 -18.15 -16.06 -13.06
CA GLU A 25 -16.87 -16.60 -12.59
C GLU A 25 -16.47 -15.99 -11.24
N GLN A 26 -16.64 -14.68 -11.12
CA GLN A 26 -16.33 -13.94 -9.90
C GLN A 26 -17.26 -14.31 -8.73
N SER A 27 -18.54 -14.59 -9.01
CA SER A 27 -19.48 -15.12 -8.01
C SER A 27 -19.08 -16.51 -7.52
N MET A 28 -18.62 -17.38 -8.44
CA MET A 28 -18.11 -18.71 -8.07
C MET A 28 -16.86 -18.60 -7.20
N LEU A 29 -15.94 -17.67 -7.52
CA LEU A 29 -14.78 -17.40 -6.69
C LEU A 29 -15.17 -16.89 -5.29
N LEU A 30 -16.06 -15.89 -5.22
CA LEU A 30 -16.51 -15.33 -3.96
C LEU A 30 -17.18 -16.42 -3.09
N SER A 31 -18.02 -17.25 -3.69
CA SER A 31 -18.66 -18.38 -3.00
C SER A 31 -17.64 -19.36 -2.43
N ALA A 32 -16.59 -19.68 -3.19
CA ALA A 32 -15.52 -20.56 -2.72
C ALA A 32 -14.72 -19.93 -1.57
N LEU A 33 -14.33 -18.67 -1.71
CA LEU A 33 -13.58 -17.93 -0.68
C LEU A 33 -14.40 -17.59 0.56
N SER A 34 -15.73 -17.74 0.51
CA SER A 34 -16.62 -17.61 1.67
C SER A 34 -16.84 -18.91 2.43
N SER A 35 -16.37 -20.04 1.89
CA SER A 35 -16.56 -21.38 2.47
C SER A 35 -15.39 -21.79 3.36
N ALA A 36 -15.67 -22.08 4.64
CA ALA A 36 -14.67 -22.58 5.57
C ALA A 36 -14.06 -23.91 5.11
N ASP A 37 -14.90 -24.81 4.57
CA ASP A 37 -14.46 -26.08 3.99
C ASP A 37 -13.45 -25.85 2.87
N TYR A 38 -13.81 -25.02 1.90
CA TYR A 38 -12.93 -24.72 0.76
C TYR A 38 -11.60 -24.13 1.21
N LEU A 39 -11.63 -23.15 2.12
CA LEU A 39 -10.44 -22.48 2.63
C LEU A 39 -9.51 -23.46 3.38
N SER A 40 -10.07 -24.35 4.21
CA SER A 40 -9.29 -25.36 4.95
C SER A 40 -8.67 -26.44 4.05
N ARG A 41 -9.26 -26.65 2.85
CA ARG A 41 -8.77 -27.61 1.87
C ARG A 41 -7.67 -27.05 0.98
N ILE A 42 -7.64 -25.74 0.71
CA ILE A 42 -6.55 -25.14 -0.07
C ILE A 42 -5.31 -24.86 0.79
N ASP A 43 -5.49 -24.45 2.05
CA ASP A 43 -4.42 -24.20 3.00
C ASP A 43 -4.88 -24.70 4.38
N SER A 44 -4.12 -25.62 5.00
CA SER A 44 -4.51 -26.17 6.30
C SER A 44 -4.29 -25.15 7.43
N ARG A 45 -4.82 -25.44 8.62
CA ARG A 45 -4.55 -24.60 9.80
C ARG A 45 -3.05 -24.51 10.10
N GLU A 46 -2.31 -25.59 9.93
CA GLU A 46 -0.86 -25.62 10.11
C GLU A 46 -0.14 -24.77 9.06
N ASP A 47 -0.62 -24.75 7.81
CA ASP A 47 -0.07 -23.86 6.76
C ASP A 47 -0.20 -22.39 7.19
N TYR A 48 -1.34 -21.98 7.73
CA TYR A 48 -1.57 -20.61 8.22
C TYR A 48 -0.70 -20.22 9.41
N ILE A 49 -0.22 -21.18 10.21
CA ILE A 49 0.67 -20.93 11.35
C ILE A 49 2.14 -20.90 10.91
N ALA A 50 2.53 -21.81 10.03
CA ALA A 50 3.93 -22.06 9.70
C ALA A 50 4.46 -21.23 8.52
N LEU A 51 3.57 -20.73 7.65
CA LEU A 51 3.95 -20.07 6.41
C LEU A 51 3.62 -18.57 6.46
N SER A 52 4.48 -17.76 5.85
CA SER A 52 4.14 -16.36 5.61
C SER A 52 2.99 -16.25 4.60
N PRO A 53 2.15 -15.20 4.65
CA PRO A 53 0.96 -15.10 3.80
C PRO A 53 1.23 -15.23 2.30
N LYS A 54 2.38 -14.72 1.81
CA LYS A 54 2.79 -14.83 0.41
C LYS A 54 3.10 -16.27 -0.06
N ARG A 55 3.36 -17.19 0.87
CA ARG A 55 3.68 -18.60 0.59
C ARG A 55 2.47 -19.53 0.62
N LEU A 56 1.33 -19.05 1.12
CA LEU A 56 0.07 -19.80 1.10
C LEU A 56 -0.43 -20.00 -0.34
N ARG A 57 -1.19 -21.06 -0.58
CA ARG A 57 -1.73 -21.32 -1.91
C ARG A 57 -2.78 -20.28 -2.30
N ILE A 58 -3.57 -19.79 -1.33
CA ILE A 58 -4.53 -18.70 -1.53
C ILE A 58 -3.87 -17.41 -2.05
N ALA A 59 -2.59 -17.16 -1.75
CA ALA A 59 -1.87 -16.00 -2.26
C ALA A 59 -1.78 -15.98 -3.80
N ARG A 60 -1.80 -17.15 -4.45
CA ARG A 60 -1.81 -17.26 -5.91
C ARG A 60 -3.12 -16.73 -6.51
N ILE A 61 -4.24 -16.93 -5.82
CA ILE A 61 -5.56 -16.42 -6.22
C ILE A 61 -5.54 -14.89 -6.16
N PHE A 62 -5.05 -14.33 -5.05
CA PHE A 62 -4.93 -12.87 -4.88
C PHE A 62 -3.98 -12.23 -5.88
N LYS A 63 -2.84 -12.86 -6.19
CA LYS A 63 -1.93 -12.36 -7.23
C LYS A 63 -2.65 -12.18 -8.58
N VAL A 64 -3.54 -13.10 -8.93
CA VAL A 64 -4.32 -13.02 -10.18
C VAL A 64 -5.42 -11.98 -10.09
N LEU A 65 -6.16 -11.91 -8.96
CA LEU A 65 -7.17 -10.86 -8.75
C LEU A 65 -6.58 -9.45 -8.84
N MET A 66 -5.39 -9.23 -8.28
CA MET A 66 -4.70 -7.93 -8.33
C MET A 66 -4.27 -7.51 -9.74
N MET A 67 -4.17 -8.45 -10.68
CA MET A 67 -3.82 -8.19 -12.08
C MET A 67 -5.07 -8.13 -12.98
N ASN A 68 -6.25 -8.43 -12.46
CA ASN A 68 -7.50 -8.45 -13.21
C ASN A 68 -8.19 -7.09 -13.12
N ASP A 69 -8.23 -6.37 -14.24
CA ASP A 69 -8.78 -5.02 -14.38
C ASP A 69 -10.31 -4.97 -14.52
N SER A 70 -11.00 -6.12 -14.50
CA SER A 70 -12.45 -6.16 -14.64
C SER A 70 -13.17 -5.64 -13.40
N ALA A 71 -14.26 -4.90 -13.62
CA ALA A 71 -15.11 -4.42 -12.52
C ALA A 71 -15.65 -5.57 -11.64
N ALA A 72 -15.90 -6.75 -12.22
CA ALA A 72 -16.35 -7.92 -11.48
C ALA A 72 -15.27 -8.44 -10.51
N ALA A 73 -13.99 -8.46 -10.91
CA ALA A 73 -12.90 -8.86 -10.02
C ALA A 73 -12.69 -7.87 -8.87
N HIS A 74 -12.78 -6.57 -9.16
CA HIS A 74 -12.75 -5.53 -8.14
C HIS A 74 -13.92 -5.66 -7.14
N GLN A 75 -15.13 -5.97 -7.63
CA GLN A 75 -16.29 -6.23 -6.77
C GLN A 75 -16.07 -7.44 -5.87
N THR A 76 -15.43 -8.53 -6.35
CA THR A 76 -15.06 -9.68 -5.51
C THR A 76 -14.12 -9.27 -4.38
N LEU A 77 -13.05 -8.51 -4.68
CA LEU A 77 -12.13 -8.02 -3.65
C LEU A 77 -12.85 -7.18 -2.59
N VAL A 78 -13.73 -6.27 -3.02
CA VAL A 78 -14.52 -5.45 -2.09
C VAL A 78 -15.49 -6.31 -1.28
N ALA A 79 -16.16 -7.29 -1.89
CA ALA A 79 -17.11 -8.16 -1.20
C ALA A 79 -16.45 -9.00 -0.10
N LEU A 80 -15.20 -9.45 -0.31
CA LEU A 80 -14.45 -10.22 0.70
C LEU A 80 -14.24 -9.45 2.02
N THR A 81 -14.26 -8.12 1.99
CA THR A 81 -14.17 -7.30 3.22
C THR A 81 -15.35 -7.51 4.18
N GLN A 82 -16.44 -8.09 3.68
CA GLN A 82 -17.69 -8.34 4.41
C GLN A 82 -17.91 -9.83 4.73
N VAL A 83 -16.95 -10.71 4.41
CA VAL A 83 -17.10 -12.16 4.59
C VAL A 83 -16.45 -12.59 5.92
N PRO A 84 -17.21 -12.90 6.98
CA PRO A 84 -16.62 -13.20 8.29
C PRO A 84 -15.73 -14.43 8.27
N THR A 85 -16.15 -15.48 7.55
CA THR A 85 -15.37 -16.71 7.39
C THR A 85 -14.00 -16.46 6.80
N PHE A 86 -13.88 -15.50 5.87
CA PHE A 86 -12.62 -15.15 5.23
C PHE A 86 -11.71 -14.39 6.19
N LYS A 87 -12.29 -13.48 6.99
CA LYS A 87 -11.59 -12.64 7.96
C LYS A 87 -11.14 -13.36 9.24
N ASP A 88 -11.53 -14.62 9.43
CA ASP A 88 -11.12 -15.43 10.58
C ASP A 88 -9.64 -15.88 10.52
N SER A 89 -8.75 -15.06 9.95
CA SER A 89 -7.30 -15.31 9.86
C SER A 89 -6.54 -14.07 9.43
N ASP A 90 -5.58 -13.67 10.24
CA ASP A 90 -4.65 -12.56 10.00
C ASP A 90 -3.96 -12.66 8.63
N ALA A 91 -3.56 -13.86 8.22
CA ALA A 91 -2.89 -14.06 6.93
C ALA A 91 -3.81 -13.78 5.73
N ARG A 92 -5.11 -14.09 5.86
CA ARG A 92 -6.12 -13.81 4.82
C ARG A 92 -6.46 -12.32 4.82
N GLU A 93 -6.58 -11.70 5.99
CA GLU A 93 -6.78 -10.25 6.09
C GLU A 93 -5.59 -9.47 5.52
N GLU A 94 -4.34 -9.88 5.79
CA GLU A 94 -3.14 -9.26 5.19
C GLU A 94 -3.16 -9.31 3.66
N LEU A 95 -3.51 -10.46 3.08
CA LEU A 95 -3.63 -10.61 1.63
C LEU A 95 -4.70 -9.69 1.06
N LEU A 96 -5.85 -9.56 1.74
CA LEU A 96 -6.94 -8.70 1.31
C LEU A 96 -6.58 -7.21 1.43
N VAL A 97 -5.97 -6.77 2.53
CA VAL A 97 -5.46 -5.40 2.72
C VAL A 97 -4.59 -4.99 1.53
N LYS A 98 -3.62 -5.85 1.16
CA LYS A 98 -2.69 -5.60 0.04
C LYS A 98 -3.38 -5.63 -1.31
N ALA A 99 -4.34 -6.52 -1.50
CA ALA A 99 -5.00 -6.69 -2.78
C ALA A 99 -6.00 -5.59 -3.11
N LEU A 100 -6.66 -5.01 -2.10
CA LEU A 100 -7.55 -3.85 -2.28
C LEU A 100 -6.83 -2.66 -2.93
N ALA A 101 -5.49 -2.58 -2.85
CA ALA A 101 -4.74 -1.52 -3.50
C ALA A 101 -4.93 -1.49 -5.03
N ALA A 102 -5.29 -2.62 -5.64
CA ALA A 102 -5.61 -2.72 -7.07
C ALA A 102 -6.96 -2.08 -7.44
N VAL A 103 -7.89 -1.92 -6.50
CA VAL A 103 -9.22 -1.36 -6.75
C VAL A 103 -9.12 0.16 -6.78
N ARG A 104 -9.12 0.72 -8.00
CA ARG A 104 -8.96 2.17 -8.25
C ARG A 104 -10.13 2.70 -9.08
N PRO A 105 -10.77 3.83 -8.69
CA PRO A 105 -10.58 4.57 -7.44
C PRO A 105 -10.96 3.73 -6.20
N ALA A 106 -10.38 4.03 -5.04
CA ALA A 106 -10.68 3.30 -3.81
C ALA A 106 -12.15 3.54 -3.38
N PRO A 107 -12.99 2.50 -3.30
CA PRO A 107 -14.36 2.65 -2.82
C PRO A 107 -14.37 2.88 -1.31
N SER A 108 -15.42 3.51 -0.78
CA SER A 108 -15.57 3.82 0.65
C SER A 108 -15.40 2.59 1.55
N VAL A 109 -15.90 1.42 1.11
CA VAL A 109 -15.77 0.16 1.84
C VAL A 109 -14.31 -0.27 1.98
N ALA A 110 -13.49 -0.08 0.95
CA ALA A 110 -12.05 -0.39 1.01
C ALA A 110 -11.33 0.59 1.97
N VAL A 111 -11.68 1.87 1.91
CA VAL A 111 -11.13 2.89 2.82
C VAL A 111 -11.49 2.58 4.27
N GLN A 112 -12.74 2.21 4.55
CA GLN A 112 -13.18 1.79 5.90
C GLN A 112 -12.44 0.54 6.37
N TYR A 113 -12.24 -0.42 5.47
CA TYR A 113 -11.49 -1.63 5.78
C TYR A 113 -10.05 -1.31 6.16
N TRP A 114 -9.36 -0.48 5.38
CA TRP A 114 -8.02 -0.01 5.72
C TRP A 114 -7.99 0.80 7.02
N ASP A 115 -8.96 1.67 7.27
CA ASP A 115 -9.01 2.47 8.50
C ASP A 115 -9.04 1.57 9.75
N ALA A 116 -9.85 0.50 9.72
CA ALA A 116 -9.92 -0.51 10.77
C ALA A 116 -8.63 -1.34 10.92
N HIS A 117 -7.81 -1.46 9.87
CA HIS A 117 -6.54 -2.20 9.85
C HIS A 117 -5.31 -1.28 9.95
N SER A 118 -5.52 -0.02 10.35
CA SER A 118 -4.47 0.97 10.57
C SER A 118 -4.69 1.73 11.88
N THR A 119 -5.23 1.04 12.90
CA THR A 119 -5.18 1.50 14.29
C THR A 119 -3.77 1.27 14.86
N PRO A 120 -3.37 1.95 15.95
CA PRO A 120 -2.06 1.76 16.57
C PRO A 120 -1.76 0.30 16.96
N ASP A 121 -2.78 -0.42 17.43
CA ASP A 121 -2.64 -1.83 17.86
C ASP A 121 -2.81 -2.85 16.72
N SER A 122 -3.04 -2.40 15.48
CA SER A 122 -3.29 -3.33 14.38
C SER A 122 -2.00 -4.01 13.93
N ILE A 123 -1.98 -5.35 13.96
CA ILE A 123 -0.89 -6.15 13.38
C ILE A 123 -0.73 -5.93 11.86
N HIS A 124 -1.73 -5.34 11.21
CA HIS A 124 -1.74 -5.06 9.78
C HIS A 124 -1.36 -3.61 9.43
N LEU A 125 -1.08 -2.78 10.43
CA LEU A 125 -0.84 -1.33 10.29
C LEU A 125 0.13 -1.01 9.14
N HIS A 126 1.35 -1.56 9.16
CA HIS A 126 2.37 -1.26 8.15
C HIS A 126 1.97 -1.72 6.75
N PHE A 127 1.25 -2.85 6.63
CA PHE A 127 0.76 -3.33 5.34
C PHE A 127 -0.37 -2.47 4.80
N THR A 128 -1.21 -1.95 5.67
CA THR A 128 -2.24 -0.99 5.30
C THR A 128 -1.62 0.29 4.76
N ILE A 129 -0.62 0.85 5.45
CA ILE A 129 0.05 2.08 4.97
C ILE A 129 0.71 1.87 3.59
N ASP A 130 1.36 0.73 3.37
CA ASP A 130 1.89 0.35 2.05
C ASP A 130 0.78 0.27 0.99
N ALA A 131 -0.36 -0.35 1.31
CA ALA A 131 -1.51 -0.44 0.41
C ALA A 131 -2.10 0.94 0.04
N LEU A 132 -2.12 1.90 0.99
CA LEU A 132 -2.59 3.27 0.73
C LEU A 132 -1.69 4.01 -0.26
N CYS A 133 -0.37 3.97 -0.04
CA CYS A 133 0.60 4.55 -0.97
C CYS A 133 0.48 3.93 -2.36
N LYS A 134 0.40 2.59 -2.43
CA LYS A 134 0.26 1.85 -3.68
C LYS A 134 -1.04 2.13 -4.44
N ASN A 135 -2.16 2.32 -3.72
CA ASN A 135 -3.42 2.67 -4.35
C ASN A 135 -3.38 4.09 -4.94
N GLY A 136 -2.82 5.04 -4.17
CA GLY A 136 -2.51 6.39 -4.63
C GLY A 136 -3.71 7.18 -5.16
N THR A 137 -4.95 6.82 -4.80
CA THR A 137 -6.15 7.59 -5.16
C THR A 137 -6.47 8.57 -4.03
N ASP A 138 -7.16 9.68 -4.33
CA ASP A 138 -7.44 10.72 -3.33
C ASP A 138 -8.06 10.19 -2.02
N PRO A 139 -9.02 9.24 -2.02
CA PRO A 139 -9.54 8.67 -0.76
C PRO A 139 -8.49 7.90 0.04
N ALA A 140 -7.57 7.19 -0.63
CA ALA A 140 -6.50 6.45 0.05
C ALA A 140 -5.44 7.39 0.62
N ILE A 141 -5.06 8.42 -0.14
CA ILE A 141 -4.13 9.45 0.31
C ILE A 141 -4.71 10.26 1.47
N ALA A 142 -6.00 10.61 1.43
CA ALA A 142 -6.66 11.28 2.55
C ALA A 142 -6.64 10.44 3.84
N LEU A 143 -6.81 9.11 3.74
CA LEU A 143 -6.65 8.23 4.89
C LEU A 143 -5.20 8.20 5.39
N LEU A 144 -4.21 8.11 4.49
CA LEU A 144 -2.79 8.18 4.86
C LEU A 144 -2.47 9.48 5.61
N GLU A 145 -2.94 10.62 5.11
CA GLU A 145 -2.75 11.92 5.77
C GLU A 145 -3.28 11.92 7.20
N ARG A 146 -4.49 11.38 7.42
CA ARG A 146 -5.07 11.23 8.76
C ARG A 146 -4.19 10.39 9.68
N LYS A 147 -3.63 9.28 9.19
CA LYS A 147 -2.74 8.40 9.98
C LYS A 147 -1.39 9.06 10.30
N MET A 148 -0.87 9.89 9.39
CA MET A 148 0.38 10.62 9.64
C MET A 148 0.23 11.67 10.76
N ILE A 149 -0.93 12.34 10.85
CA ILE A 149 -1.18 13.37 11.88
C ILE A 149 -1.75 12.82 13.19
N ASP A 150 -2.18 11.56 13.21
CA ASP A 150 -2.75 10.90 14.38
C ASP A 150 -1.71 10.81 15.52
N PRO A 151 -1.93 11.45 16.68
CA PRO A 151 -0.97 11.44 17.78
C PRO A 151 -0.85 10.08 18.48
N GLU A 152 -1.80 9.17 18.29
CA GLU A 152 -1.72 7.81 18.87
C GLU A 152 -0.78 6.90 18.09
N GLN A 153 -0.41 7.29 16.86
CA GLN A 153 0.55 6.57 16.03
C GLN A 153 1.98 6.90 16.46
N GLU A 154 2.79 5.86 16.69
CA GLU A 154 4.19 6.01 17.09
C GLU A 154 5.00 6.80 16.07
N VAL A 155 5.85 7.71 16.56
CA VAL A 155 6.73 8.54 15.74
C VAL A 155 7.66 7.68 14.88
N ASP A 156 8.22 6.61 15.44
CA ASP A 156 9.12 5.71 14.73
C ASP A 156 8.43 4.99 13.56
N TYR A 157 7.15 4.66 13.70
CA TYR A 157 6.37 4.09 12.61
C TYR A 157 6.16 5.08 11.49
N LYS A 158 5.85 6.35 11.80
CA LYS A 158 5.73 7.41 10.79
C LYS A 158 7.02 7.62 10.03
N LEU A 159 8.16 7.62 10.74
CA LEU A 159 9.49 7.69 10.10
C LEU A 159 9.74 6.48 9.20
N ALA A 160 9.38 5.27 9.63
CA ALA A 160 9.48 4.07 8.80
C ALA A 160 8.57 4.14 7.57
N TRP A 161 7.38 4.73 7.67
CA TRP A 161 6.46 4.93 6.54
C TRP A 161 7.01 5.93 5.53
N MET A 162 7.59 7.05 6.00
CA MET A 162 8.28 8.03 5.17
C MET A 162 9.43 7.38 4.39
N ARG A 163 10.26 6.61 5.09
CA ARG A 163 11.46 5.94 4.55
C ARG A 163 11.16 4.59 3.88
N GLY A 164 9.90 4.18 3.74
CA GLY A 164 9.55 2.90 3.14
C GLY A 164 8.52 3.12 2.03
N PRO A 165 7.23 2.95 2.31
CA PRO A 165 6.17 3.09 1.33
C PRO A 165 6.11 4.48 0.67
N ILE A 166 6.28 5.58 1.42
CA ILE A 166 6.26 6.92 0.81
C ILE A 166 7.46 7.11 -0.13
N LEU A 167 8.67 6.77 0.33
CA LEU A 167 9.89 6.82 -0.48
C LEU A 167 9.76 6.00 -1.78
N SER A 168 9.17 4.81 -1.70
CA SER A 168 8.97 3.90 -2.85
C SER A 168 7.98 4.45 -3.88
N HIS A 169 7.16 5.42 -3.49
CA HIS A 169 6.12 6.03 -4.32
C HIS A 169 6.34 7.54 -4.52
N ARG A 170 7.54 8.06 -4.21
CA ARG A 170 7.81 9.51 -4.13
C ARG A 170 7.65 10.31 -5.44
N ASN A 171 7.45 9.63 -6.58
CA ASN A 171 7.18 10.28 -7.87
C ASN A 171 5.68 10.28 -8.22
N ASP A 172 4.83 9.66 -7.39
CA ASP A 172 3.39 9.57 -7.65
C ASP A 172 2.71 10.91 -7.29
N LEU A 173 2.15 11.59 -8.30
CA LEU A 173 1.57 12.92 -8.14
C LEU A 173 0.51 13.02 -7.02
N PRO A 174 -0.46 12.09 -6.87
CA PRO A 174 -1.43 12.15 -5.76
C PRO A 174 -0.76 12.06 -4.39
N LEU A 175 0.28 11.24 -4.26
CA LEU A 175 1.04 11.10 -3.01
C LEU A 175 1.81 12.38 -2.71
N LEU A 176 2.52 12.96 -3.69
CA LEU A 176 3.23 14.23 -3.53
C LEU A 176 2.29 15.34 -3.06
N ARG A 177 1.11 15.47 -3.68
CA ARG A 177 0.08 16.43 -3.25
C ARG A 177 -0.38 16.20 -1.81
N GLY A 178 -0.56 14.94 -1.40
CA GLY A 178 -0.86 14.57 -0.01
C GLY A 178 0.26 14.98 0.95
N CYS A 179 1.51 14.69 0.59
CA CYS A 179 2.68 15.11 1.36
C CYS A 179 2.78 16.64 1.48
N HIS A 180 2.48 17.38 0.41
CA HIS A 180 2.47 18.84 0.45
C HIS A 180 1.43 19.37 1.45
N ARG A 181 0.21 18.81 1.45
CA ARG A 181 -0.81 19.15 2.46
C ARG A 181 -0.36 18.80 3.87
N LEU A 182 0.34 17.68 4.07
CA LEU A 182 0.92 17.31 5.37
C LEU A 182 1.94 18.35 5.86
N LEU A 183 2.78 18.89 4.99
CA LEU A 183 3.72 19.96 5.35
C LEU A 183 3.03 21.28 5.75
N GLN A 184 1.80 21.49 5.27
CA GLN A 184 0.94 22.63 5.62
C GLN A 184 0.05 22.35 6.85
N SER A 185 -0.04 21.10 7.29
CA SER A 185 -0.92 20.67 8.39
C SER A 185 -0.28 20.85 9.78
N SER A 186 -0.94 20.30 10.80
CA SER A 186 -0.46 20.18 12.18
C SER A 186 0.54 19.03 12.41
N LEU A 187 1.07 18.41 11.35
CA LEU A 187 2.15 17.42 11.47
C LEU A 187 3.30 17.99 12.31
N ASP A 188 3.88 17.18 13.18
CA ASP A 188 5.00 17.60 14.04
C ASP A 188 6.15 18.20 13.21
N PRO A 189 6.78 19.32 13.64
CA PRO A 189 7.85 19.96 12.89
C PRO A 189 9.03 19.06 12.53
N GLU A 190 9.44 18.15 13.41
CA GLU A 190 10.53 17.20 13.12
C GLU A 190 10.10 16.16 12.08
N LEU A 191 8.84 15.72 12.14
CA LEU A 191 8.26 14.87 11.11
C LEU A 191 8.12 15.60 9.76
N LYS A 192 7.85 16.91 9.74
CA LYS A 192 7.87 17.69 8.49
C LYS A 192 9.25 17.69 7.84
N GLY A 193 10.32 17.93 8.63
CA GLY A 193 11.70 17.85 8.14
C GLY A 193 12.04 16.46 7.61
N SER A 194 11.65 15.42 8.34
CA SER A 194 11.84 14.01 7.94
C SER A 194 11.07 13.62 6.66
N LEU A 195 9.87 14.16 6.48
CA LEU A 195 9.08 13.95 5.27
C LEU A 195 9.75 14.60 4.07
N VAL A 196 10.22 15.85 4.21
CA VAL A 196 10.99 16.53 3.16
C VAL A 196 12.26 15.75 2.85
N GLU A 197 12.98 15.25 3.86
CA GLU A 197 14.16 14.42 3.68
C GLU A 197 13.85 13.16 2.88
N ALA A 198 12.76 12.46 3.19
CA ALA A 198 12.36 11.25 2.47
C ALA A 198 11.99 11.50 1.00
N LEU A 199 11.41 12.65 0.68
CA LEU A 199 11.08 13.04 -0.70
C LEU A 199 12.32 13.51 -1.47
N CYS A 200 13.23 14.22 -0.81
CA CYS A 200 14.37 14.90 -1.43
C CYS A 200 15.64 14.04 -1.48
N ALA A 201 15.88 13.22 -0.46
CA ALA A 201 17.08 12.41 -0.33
C ALA A 201 16.79 10.90 -0.38
N TYR A 202 17.86 10.13 -0.51
CA TYR A 202 17.84 8.69 -0.32
C TYR A 202 19.16 8.27 0.35
N ARG A 203 19.17 8.26 1.68
CA ARG A 203 20.38 8.01 2.47
C ARG A 203 20.52 6.52 2.78
N LYS A 204 20.71 5.75 1.72
CA LYS A 204 20.70 4.27 1.75
C LYS A 204 21.52 3.68 2.90
N GLU A 205 22.79 4.05 3.00
CA GLU A 205 23.75 3.48 3.97
C GLU A 205 23.43 3.84 5.43
N GLU A 206 22.65 4.89 5.65
CA GLU A 206 22.29 5.36 6.98
C GLU A 206 20.97 4.79 7.46
N TRP A 207 19.97 4.79 6.58
CA TRP A 207 18.62 4.36 6.91
C TRP A 207 18.49 2.83 6.94
N TYR A 208 19.29 2.09 6.16
CA TYR A 208 19.09 0.64 5.97
C TYR A 208 20.39 -0.14 6.18
N LYS A 209 20.69 -0.49 7.43
CA LYS A 209 21.91 -1.25 7.78
C LYS A 209 21.75 -2.77 7.70
N SER A 210 20.55 -3.29 7.96
CA SER A 210 20.30 -4.74 8.08
C SER A 210 18.86 -5.12 7.72
N CYS A 211 18.32 -4.52 6.67
CA CYS A 211 16.97 -4.79 6.18
C CYS A 211 16.92 -4.74 4.65
N ASP A 212 15.82 -5.23 4.09
CA ASP A 212 15.52 -5.04 2.67
C ASP A 212 15.40 -3.54 2.37
N VAL A 213 16.21 -3.09 1.43
CA VAL A 213 16.34 -1.67 1.11
C VAL A 213 15.27 -1.28 0.07
N PRO A 214 14.36 -0.34 0.37
CA PRO A 214 13.42 0.16 -0.63
C PRO A 214 14.18 0.87 -1.75
N VAL A 215 13.74 0.66 -3.00
CA VAL A 215 14.33 1.30 -4.16
C VAL A 215 13.39 2.40 -4.63
N PRO A 216 13.67 3.68 -4.34
CA PRO A 216 12.84 4.75 -4.85
C PRO A 216 12.90 4.81 -6.38
N PRO A 217 11.82 5.25 -7.05
CA PRO A 217 11.82 5.46 -8.49
C PRO A 217 12.82 6.55 -8.89
N ASP A 218 13.42 6.39 -10.07
CA ASP A 218 14.26 7.41 -10.70
C ASP A 218 13.39 8.62 -11.07
N ARG A 219 13.84 9.81 -10.68
CA ARG A 219 13.13 11.08 -10.95
C ARG A 219 13.06 11.38 -12.45
N ALA A 220 14.01 10.90 -13.25
CA ALA A 220 13.96 11.04 -14.69
C ALA A 220 12.77 10.29 -15.34
N LEU A 221 12.13 9.38 -14.61
CA LEU A 221 10.93 8.66 -15.06
C LEU A 221 9.62 9.29 -14.55
N ALA A 222 9.70 10.35 -13.76
CA ALA A 222 8.50 11.04 -13.25
C ALA A 222 7.83 11.88 -14.36
N PHE A 223 6.50 12.02 -14.27
CA PHE A 223 5.77 12.96 -15.11
C PHE A 223 6.09 14.41 -14.72
N ASN A 224 6.01 15.34 -15.67
CA ASN A 224 6.30 16.77 -15.44
C ASN A 224 5.46 17.34 -14.29
N GLU A 225 4.18 16.98 -14.19
CA GLU A 225 3.31 17.45 -13.11
C GLU A 225 3.78 16.98 -11.73
N ALA A 226 4.35 15.77 -11.64
CA ALA A 226 4.93 15.27 -10.39
C ALA A 226 6.24 16.00 -10.05
N LEU A 227 7.06 16.29 -11.05
CA LEU A 227 8.29 17.08 -10.88
C LEU A 227 7.96 18.51 -10.44
N GLU A 228 6.96 19.15 -11.03
CA GLU A 228 6.47 20.48 -10.64
C GLU A 228 5.93 20.48 -9.20
N GLU A 229 5.18 19.45 -8.79
CA GLU A 229 4.71 19.33 -7.41
C GLU A 229 5.89 19.14 -6.43
N LEU A 230 6.87 18.30 -6.78
CA LEU A 230 8.08 18.12 -5.97
C LEU A 230 8.88 19.43 -5.85
N ARG A 231 8.99 20.19 -6.93
CA ARG A 231 9.60 21.53 -6.94
C ARG A 231 8.86 22.47 -5.98
N ALA A 232 7.53 22.50 -6.03
CA ALA A 232 6.70 23.32 -5.14
C ALA A 232 6.87 22.93 -3.65
N ILE A 233 6.94 21.63 -3.35
CA ILE A 233 7.21 21.13 -1.99
C ILE A 233 8.58 21.62 -1.50
N CYS A 234 9.62 21.52 -2.33
CA CYS A 234 10.96 21.98 -2.01
C CYS A 234 11.02 23.48 -1.76
N GLU A 235 10.39 24.29 -2.62
CA GLU A 235 10.29 25.75 -2.44
C GLU A 235 9.54 26.11 -1.16
N TYR A 236 8.41 25.44 -0.90
CA TYR A 236 7.65 25.60 0.33
C TYR A 236 8.51 25.27 1.57
N ALA A 237 9.23 24.15 1.55
CA ALA A 237 10.07 23.72 2.65
C ALA A 237 11.17 24.74 2.98
N LYS A 238 11.83 25.30 1.96
CA LYS A 238 12.86 26.35 2.16
C LYS A 238 12.29 27.63 2.76
N ALA A 239 11.08 28.01 2.36
CA ALA A 239 10.48 29.27 2.79
C ALA A 239 9.80 29.17 4.17
N ASN A 240 9.27 28.01 4.54
CA ASN A 240 8.33 27.88 5.66
C ASN A 240 8.78 26.93 6.77
N LEU A 241 9.82 26.12 6.57
CA LEU A 241 10.27 25.14 7.57
C LEU A 241 11.68 25.47 8.08
N GLU A 242 11.90 25.19 9.36
CA GLU A 242 13.24 25.23 9.96
C GLU A 242 13.98 23.92 9.63
N LEU A 243 14.60 23.89 8.45
CA LEU A 243 15.31 22.71 7.96
C LEU A 243 16.67 22.52 8.64
N LYS A 244 16.99 21.27 9.01
CA LYS A 244 18.32 20.85 9.45
C LYS A 244 19.32 20.99 8.28
N PRO A 245 20.64 21.12 8.53
CA PRO A 245 21.63 21.34 7.47
C PRO A 245 21.58 20.31 6.33
N LEU A 246 21.37 19.03 6.64
CA LEU A 246 21.31 17.97 5.64
C LEU A 246 20.01 18.02 4.82
N GLU A 247 18.90 18.43 5.44
CA GLU A 247 17.62 18.62 4.75
C GLU A 247 17.72 19.78 3.74
N LYS A 248 18.38 20.89 4.11
CA LYS A 248 18.65 22.00 3.19
C LYS A 248 19.42 21.56 1.96
N VAL A 249 20.50 20.80 2.16
CA VAL A 249 21.32 20.25 1.07
C VAL A 249 20.49 19.33 0.18
N ALA A 250 19.69 18.43 0.76
CA ALA A 250 18.84 17.52 0.00
C ALA A 250 17.82 18.29 -0.87
N VAL A 251 17.21 19.34 -0.32
CA VAL A 251 16.26 20.19 -1.03
C VAL A 251 16.94 20.95 -2.17
N ASP A 252 18.11 21.54 -1.95
CA ASP A 252 18.83 22.30 -2.98
C ASP A 252 19.30 21.41 -4.15
N ILE A 253 19.79 20.20 -3.84
CA ILE A 253 20.14 19.20 -4.85
C ILE A 253 18.90 18.81 -5.65
N THR A 254 17.78 18.55 -4.97
CA THR A 254 16.53 18.13 -5.61
C THR A 254 15.96 19.23 -6.51
N LEU A 255 15.98 20.49 -6.09
CA LEU A 255 15.56 21.62 -6.94
C LEU A 255 16.42 21.71 -8.21
N THR A 256 17.74 21.59 -8.07
CA THR A 256 18.66 21.63 -9.21
C THR A 256 18.38 20.50 -10.19
N GLU A 257 18.17 19.28 -9.70
CA GLU A 257 17.84 18.11 -10.51
C GLU A 257 16.49 18.27 -11.23
N VAL A 258 15.45 18.66 -10.50
CA VAL A 258 14.10 18.84 -11.05
C VAL A 258 14.07 19.93 -12.12
N ASP A 259 14.76 21.06 -11.90
CA ASP A 259 14.86 22.15 -12.88
C ASP A 259 15.60 21.74 -14.17
N LEU A 260 16.43 20.70 -14.12
CA LEU A 260 17.07 20.11 -15.31
C LEU A 260 16.13 19.15 -16.04
N LEU A 261 15.27 18.42 -15.31
CA LEU A 261 14.36 17.43 -15.87
C LEU A 261 13.09 18.02 -16.50
N ILE A 262 12.64 19.21 -16.06
CA ILE A 262 11.44 19.88 -16.59
C ILE A 262 11.70 20.57 -17.96
N LYS A 263 12.96 20.79 -18.33
CA LYS A 263 13.35 21.48 -19.59
C LYS A 263 13.16 20.62 -20.83
#